data_AF-A0A501Y4D7-F1
#
_entry.id   AF-A0A501Y4D7-F1
#
_cell.length_a   1.000
_cell.length_b   1.000
_cell.length_c   1.000
_cell.angle_alpha   90.00
_cell.angle_beta   90.00
_cell.angle_gamma   90.00
#
_symmetry.space_group_name_H-M   'P 1'
#
loop_
_entity.id
_entity.type
_entity.pdbx_description
1 polymer ?
#
loop_
_entity_poly.entity_id
_entity_poly.type
_entity_poly.pdbx_seq_one_letter_code
_entity_poly.pdbx_strand_id
1 'polypeptide(L)'
;MKCVASLLNQIVKMKLPLVVLFASLGLGLTGCTKTPEWTLFYYPKAISLPTTPLQPDDINGYYDTLEQCQRKAHGLQRLTGSGMSGFEASGAGVYQCGQQCELNDKSVLVCKQLTQ
;
A
#
# COMPACT_ATOMS: atom_id res chain seq x y z
N MET A 1 2.40 -0.23 20.74
CA MET A 1 1.71 -1.46 20.28
C MET A 1 0.39 -1.58 21.02
N LYS A 2 -0.71 -1.12 20.41
CA LYS A 2 -2.05 -1.15 21.02
C LYS A 2 -2.99 -1.88 20.05
N CYS A 3 -2.95 -3.21 20.07
CA CYS A 3 -3.94 -4.01 19.37
C CYS A 3 -5.04 -4.41 20.35
N VAL A 4 -6.16 -3.68 20.26
CA VAL A 4 -7.52 -4.22 20.43
C VAL A 4 -7.80 -4.96 21.74
N ALA A 5 -7.79 -4.26 22.87
CA ALA A 5 -8.30 -4.76 24.16
C ALA A 5 -9.84 -4.61 24.34
N SER A 6 -10.60 -4.33 23.26
CA SER A 6 -11.97 -3.78 23.38
C SER A 6 -13.12 -4.71 22.95
N LEU A 7 -12.88 -6.01 22.74
CA LEU A 7 -13.92 -6.92 22.22
C LEU A 7 -14.39 -8.02 23.21
N LEU A 8 -13.78 -8.13 24.39
CA LEU A 8 -14.05 -9.26 25.31
C LEU A 8 -15.38 -9.19 26.08
N ASN A 9 -16.09 -8.05 26.10
CA ASN A 9 -17.18 -7.85 27.05
C ASN A 9 -18.61 -8.18 26.56
N GLN A 10 -18.77 -8.75 25.34
CA GLN A 10 -20.11 -8.98 24.74
C GLN A 10 -20.54 -10.47 24.67
N ILE A 11 -19.74 -11.43 25.17
CA ILE A 11 -19.92 -12.86 24.85
C ILE A 11 -20.79 -13.64 25.86
N VAL A 12 -21.17 -13.06 27.00
CA VAL A 12 -21.62 -13.83 28.19
C VAL A 12 -23.07 -14.36 28.15
N LYS A 13 -23.86 -14.20 27.08
CA LYS A 13 -25.32 -14.44 27.18
C LYS A 13 -26.03 -15.14 26.02
N MET A 14 -25.47 -16.21 25.42
CA MET A 14 -26.29 -17.07 24.55
C MET A 14 -25.91 -18.55 24.54
N LYS A 15 -26.93 -19.39 24.38
CA LYS A 15 -27.04 -20.80 24.75
C LYS A 15 -26.13 -21.75 23.93
N LEU A 16 -25.73 -22.82 24.61
CA LEU A 16 -24.52 -23.63 24.44
C LEU A 16 -24.36 -24.59 23.23
N PRO A 17 -25.29 -24.86 22.29
CA PRO A 17 -24.99 -25.83 21.21
C PRO A 17 -24.60 -25.22 19.85
N LEU A 18 -24.70 -23.89 19.63
CA LEU A 18 -24.35 -23.25 18.34
C LEU A 18 -22.93 -22.66 18.32
N VAL A 19 -22.19 -22.73 19.42
CA VAL A 19 -20.85 -22.12 19.56
C VAL A 19 -19.76 -22.92 18.82
N VAL A 20 -19.98 -24.21 18.58
CA VAL A 20 -18.96 -25.11 18.01
C VAL A 20 -18.77 -24.89 16.50
N LEU A 21 -19.81 -24.47 15.77
CA LEU A 21 -19.72 -24.27 14.31
C LEU A 21 -19.07 -22.94 13.89
N PHE A 22 -19.04 -21.93 14.77
CA PHE A 22 -18.38 -20.64 14.50
C PHE A 22 -16.94 -20.58 15.04
N ALA A 23 -16.54 -21.52 15.89
CA ALA A 23 -15.20 -21.54 16.50
C ALA A 23 -14.07 -21.92 15.52
N SER A 24 -14.39 -22.57 14.38
CA SER A 24 -13.40 -22.96 13.37
C SER A 24 -13.09 -21.89 12.32
N LEU A 25 -13.87 -20.80 12.25
CA LEU A 25 -13.71 -19.72 11.27
C LEU A 25 -12.95 -18.49 11.80
N GLY A 26 -12.29 -18.62 12.96
CA GLY A 26 -11.59 -17.51 13.63
C GLY A 26 -10.06 -17.59 13.59
N LEU A 27 -9.47 -18.58 12.91
CA LEU A 27 -8.02 -18.70 12.83
C LEU A 27 -7.44 -17.84 11.68
N GLY A 28 -7.14 -16.59 12.04
CA GLY A 28 -5.83 -16.02 11.72
C GLY A 28 -5.62 -15.48 10.31
N LEU A 29 -6.23 -14.34 9.99
CA LEU A 29 -5.61 -13.34 9.10
C LEU A 29 -4.74 -12.36 9.92
N THR A 30 -4.01 -12.87 10.90
CA THR A 30 -2.91 -12.10 11.52
C THR A 30 -1.72 -12.15 10.57
N GLY A 31 -1.80 -11.40 9.47
CA GLY A 31 -0.67 -11.17 8.60
C GLY A 31 0.27 -10.17 9.25
N CYS A 32 1.46 -10.61 9.68
CA CYS A 32 2.56 -9.69 9.92
C CYS A 32 2.99 -9.13 8.56
N THR A 33 2.42 -8.00 8.15
CA THR A 33 2.91 -7.29 6.98
C THR A 33 4.29 -6.76 7.32
N LYS A 34 5.34 -7.39 6.80
CA LYS A 34 6.69 -6.83 6.84
C LYS A 34 6.60 -5.42 6.26
N THR A 35 7.13 -4.42 6.97
CA THR A 35 7.23 -3.07 6.42
C THR A 35 8.00 -3.16 5.11
N PRO A 36 7.42 -2.72 3.99
CA PRO A 36 8.06 -2.86 2.70
C PRO A 36 9.34 -2.04 2.65
N GLU A 37 10.37 -2.58 2.02
CA GLU A 37 11.64 -1.88 1.92
C GLU A 37 11.55 -0.73 0.93
N TRP A 38 10.86 -0.94 -0.19
CA TRP A 38 10.62 0.05 -1.23
C TRP A 38 9.13 0.14 -1.58
N THR A 39 8.64 1.37 -1.74
CA THR A 39 7.27 1.69 -2.17
C THR A 39 7.32 2.47 -3.47
N LEU A 40 6.58 2.02 -4.48
CA LEU A 40 6.46 2.71 -5.76
C LEU A 40 5.28 3.69 -5.71
N PHE A 41 5.55 4.96 -5.99
CA PHE A 41 4.56 5.98 -6.28
C PHE A 41 4.54 6.24 -7.77
N TYR A 42 3.36 6.26 -8.39
CA TYR A 42 3.25 6.42 -9.84
C TYR A 42 2.08 7.32 -10.23
N TYR A 43 2.38 8.35 -11.03
CA TYR A 43 1.44 9.41 -11.42
C TYR A 43 1.25 9.42 -12.94
N PRO A 44 0.25 8.70 -13.48
CA PRO A 44 0.12 8.46 -14.93
C PRO A 44 -0.08 9.74 -15.75
N LYS A 45 -0.84 10.70 -15.21
CA LYS A 45 -1.23 11.93 -15.92
C LYS A 45 -0.26 13.09 -15.71
N ALA A 46 0.74 12.92 -14.84
CA ALA A 46 1.66 13.98 -14.48
C ALA A 46 2.89 13.99 -15.40
N ILE A 47 3.41 15.19 -15.66
CA ILE A 47 4.64 15.47 -16.41
C ILE A 47 5.83 15.79 -15.50
N SER A 48 5.55 16.11 -14.23
CA SER A 48 6.53 16.34 -13.17
C SER A 48 5.98 15.77 -11.86
N LEU A 49 6.89 15.48 -10.92
CA LEU A 49 6.51 15.01 -9.60
C LEU A 49 5.58 16.02 -8.90
N PRO A 50 4.49 15.55 -8.27
CA PRO A 50 3.64 16.44 -7.49
C PRO A 50 4.42 17.09 -6.35
N THR A 51 4.08 18.33 -6.05
CA THR A 51 4.60 19.07 -4.87
C THR A 51 3.78 18.79 -3.61
N THR A 52 2.67 18.07 -3.75
CA THR A 52 1.82 17.64 -2.63
C THR A 52 2.50 16.53 -1.83
N PRO A 53 2.20 16.41 -0.52
CA PRO A 53 2.67 15.28 0.27
C PRO A 53 2.23 13.95 -0.34
N LEU A 54 3.09 12.92 -0.22
CA LEU A 54 2.78 11.56 -0.67
C LEU A 54 1.47 11.07 -0.06
N GLN A 55 0.57 10.56 -0.89
CA GLN A 55 -0.68 9.95 -0.44
C GLN A 55 -0.60 8.42 -0.57
N PRO A 56 -1.27 7.67 0.33
CA PRO A 56 -1.39 6.22 0.19
C PRO A 56 -2.02 5.77 -1.14
N ASP A 57 -2.93 6.58 -1.69
CA ASP A 57 -3.63 6.28 -2.95
C ASP A 57 -2.70 6.33 -4.17
N ASP A 58 -1.54 7.00 -4.06
CA ASP A 58 -0.53 7.08 -5.12
C ASP A 58 0.38 5.84 -5.15
N ILE A 59 0.25 4.93 -4.17
CA ILE A 59 1.06 3.71 -4.08
C ILE A 59 0.64 2.73 -5.19
N ASN A 60 1.58 2.43 -6.08
CA ASN A 60 1.40 1.47 -7.17
C ASN A 60 2.03 0.09 -6.89
N GLY A 61 2.71 -0.07 -5.75
CA GLY A 61 3.24 -1.35 -5.32
C GLY A 61 4.33 -1.27 -4.25
N TYR A 62 4.67 -2.44 -3.71
CA TYR A 62 5.73 -2.63 -2.73
C TYR A 62 6.76 -3.62 -3.24
N TYR A 63 8.03 -3.38 -2.93
CA TYR A 63 9.17 -4.13 -3.47
C TYR A 63 10.25 -4.34 -2.41
N ASP A 64 11.02 -5.41 -2.58
CA ASP A 64 12.14 -5.73 -1.68
C ASP A 64 13.40 -4.95 -2.06
N THR A 65 13.62 -4.67 -3.36
CA THR A 65 14.80 -3.95 -3.84
C THR A 65 14.44 -2.73 -4.67
N LEU A 66 15.36 -1.77 -4.72
CA LEU A 66 15.22 -0.56 -5.54
C LEU A 66 15.05 -0.91 -7.02
N GLU A 67 15.83 -1.87 -7.52
CA GLU A 67 15.81 -2.28 -8.93
C GLU A 67 14.45 -2.85 -9.33
N GLN A 68 13.77 -3.55 -8.43
CA GLN A 68 12.41 -4.04 -8.68
C GLN A 68 11.42 -2.89 -8.80
N CYS A 69 11.51 -1.91 -7.88
CA CYS A 69 10.67 -0.71 -7.90
C CYS A 69 10.84 0.08 -9.21
N GLN A 70 12.10 0.38 -9.58
CA GLN A 70 12.42 1.14 -10.79
C GLN A 70 12.02 0.39 -12.07
N ARG A 71 12.28 -0.93 -12.13
CA ARG A 71 11.90 -1.74 -13.29
C ARG A 71 10.40 -1.74 -13.52
N LYS A 72 9.58 -1.84 -12.46
CA LYS A 72 8.14 -1.69 -12.57
C LYS A 72 7.77 -0.30 -13.08
N ALA A 73 8.34 0.74 -12.48
CA ALA A 73 8.04 2.12 -12.84
C ALA A 73 8.31 2.43 -14.31
N HIS A 74 9.48 2.02 -14.81
CA HIS A 74 9.83 2.14 -16.23
C HIS A 74 8.90 1.34 -17.14
N GLY A 75 8.47 0.16 -16.70
CA GLY A 75 7.44 -0.60 -17.40
C GLY A 75 6.13 0.19 -17.54
N LEU A 76 5.68 0.83 -16.46
CA LEU A 76 4.47 1.67 -16.48
C LEU A 76 4.65 2.88 -17.41
N GLN A 77 5.75 3.63 -17.29
CA GLN A 77 6.04 4.78 -18.17
C GLN A 77 6.00 4.39 -19.66
N ARG A 78 6.55 3.21 -20.03
CA ARG A 78 6.48 2.72 -21.41
C ARG A 78 5.04 2.48 -21.85
N LEU A 79 4.19 1.91 -21.01
CA LEU A 79 2.78 1.65 -21.35
C LEU A 79 2.00 2.95 -21.51
N THR A 80 2.27 3.94 -20.67
CA THR A 80 1.72 5.30 -20.72
C THR A 80 2.09 6.02 -22.01
N GLY A 81 3.38 6.08 -22.34
CA GLY A 81 3.86 6.76 -23.54
C GLY A 81 3.47 6.06 -24.85
N SER A 82 3.13 4.76 -24.80
CA SER A 82 2.73 4.01 -26.00
C SER A 82 1.27 4.26 -26.42
N GLY A 83 0.47 4.97 -25.63
CA GLY A 83 -0.95 5.21 -25.94
C GLY A 83 -1.80 3.94 -26.01
N MET A 84 -1.36 2.86 -25.33
CA MET A 84 -2.08 1.58 -25.33
C MET A 84 -3.46 1.77 -24.71
N SER A 85 -4.51 1.44 -25.47
CA SER A 85 -5.90 1.56 -25.03
C SER A 85 -6.13 0.71 -23.78
N GLY A 86 -6.54 1.37 -22.68
CA GLY A 86 -6.65 0.79 -21.35
C GLY A 86 -5.73 1.42 -20.29
N PHE A 87 -4.71 2.17 -20.72
CA PHE A 87 -3.92 3.05 -19.87
C PHE A 87 -4.20 4.50 -20.26
N GLU A 88 -5.32 5.06 -19.79
CA GLU A 88 -5.72 6.45 -20.10
C GLU A 88 -4.80 7.47 -19.43
N ALA A 89 -3.65 7.72 -20.06
CA ALA A 89 -2.69 8.69 -19.60
C ALA A 89 -2.28 9.61 -20.75
N SER A 90 -2.69 10.86 -20.64
CA SER A 90 -2.30 11.95 -21.54
C SER A 90 -0.94 12.57 -21.18
N GLY A 91 -0.20 11.98 -20.24
CA GLY A 91 1.10 12.44 -19.76
C GLY A 91 2.21 11.41 -20.01
N ALA A 92 3.47 11.79 -19.76
CA ALA A 92 4.61 10.87 -19.85
C ALA A 92 4.66 9.86 -18.68
N GLY A 93 3.94 10.14 -17.60
CA GLY A 93 3.96 9.37 -16.38
C GLY A 93 5.25 9.61 -15.59
N VAL A 94 5.12 10.02 -14.34
CA VAL A 94 6.26 10.20 -13.43
C VAL A 94 6.15 9.27 -12.25
N TYR A 95 7.29 8.94 -11.65
CA TYR A 95 7.34 8.00 -10.54
C TYR A 95 8.37 8.40 -9.50
N GLN A 96 8.25 7.77 -8.33
CA GLN A 96 9.23 7.81 -7.25
C GLN A 96 9.25 6.47 -6.52
N CYS A 97 10.45 6.00 -6.19
CA CYS A 97 10.68 4.88 -5.30
C CYS A 97 11.05 5.43 -3.92
N GLY A 98 10.24 5.13 -2.91
CA GLY A 98 10.47 5.53 -1.52
C GLY A 98 10.95 4.38 -0.67
N GLN A 99 12.03 4.58 0.08
CA GLN A 99 12.57 3.58 1.00
C GLN A 99 11.95 3.71 2.39
N GLN A 100 11.51 2.59 2.96
CA GLN A 100 11.00 2.49 4.33
C GLN A 100 9.97 3.59 4.64
N CYS A 101 8.93 3.64 3.82
CA CYS A 101 7.86 4.63 3.95
C CYS A 101 6.87 4.23 5.05
N GLU A 102 6.54 5.18 5.92
CA GLU A 102 5.65 4.99 7.07
C GLU A 102 4.73 6.20 7.23
N LEU A 103 3.57 6.00 7.86
CA LEU A 103 2.69 7.11 8.25
C LEU A 103 3.22 7.74 9.55
N ASN A 104 3.38 9.06 9.55
CA ASN A 104 3.70 9.81 10.75
C ASN A 104 2.46 10.06 11.64
N ASP A 105 2.64 10.75 12.77
CA ASP A 105 1.56 11.09 13.72
C ASP A 105 0.41 11.92 13.13
N LYS A 106 0.63 12.52 11.96
CA LYS A 106 -0.37 13.31 11.22
C LYS A 106 -1.00 12.52 10.06
N SER A 107 -0.78 11.21 10.00
CA SER A 107 -1.21 10.34 8.91
C SER A 107 -0.66 10.76 7.54
N VAL A 108 0.51 11.40 7.52
CA VAL A 108 1.22 11.75 6.28
C VAL A 108 2.29 10.70 6.03
N LEU A 109 2.40 10.27 4.78
CA LEU A 109 3.35 9.26 4.37
C LEU A 109 4.74 9.88 4.22
N VAL A 110 5.71 9.35 4.96
CA VAL A 110 7.10 9.85 5.02
C VAL A 110 8.04 8.69 4.74
N CYS A 111 8.96 8.87 3.80
CA CYS A 111 9.98 7.90 3.45
C CYS A 111 11.36 8.37 3.94
N LYS A 112 12.25 7.44 4.27
CA LYS A 112 13.64 7.79 4.64
C LYS A 112 14.42 8.34 3.46
N GLN A 113 14.16 7.80 2.28
CA GLN A 113 14.78 8.22 1.04
C GLN A 113 13.75 8.16 -0.09
N LEU A 114 13.85 9.09 -1.03
CA LEU A 114 13.11 9.09 -2.29
C LEU A 114 14.13 9.10 -3.45
N THR A 115 13.90 8.27 -4.45
CA THR A 115 14.70 8.25 -5.68
C THR A 115 13.80 8.05 -6.88
N GLN A 116 14.27 8.52 -8.04
CA GLN A 116 13.74 8.11 -9.34
C GLN A 116 14.60 6.97 -9.83
#